data_AF-A0A8J9ZIH5-F1
#
_entry.id   AF-A0A8J9ZIH5-F1
#
_cell.length_a   1.000
_cell.length_b   1.000
_cell.length_c   1.000
_cell.angle_alpha   90.00
_cell.angle_beta   90.00
_cell.angle_gamma   90.00
#
_symmetry.space_group_name_H-M   'P 1'
#
loop_
_entity.id
_entity.type
_entity.pdbx_description
1 polymer ?
#
loop_
_entity_poly.entity_id
_entity_poly.type
_entity_poly.pdbx_seq_one_letter_code
_entity_poly.pdbx_strand_id
1 'polypeptide(L)'
;MADVPAGRLPKPQMRGLLISHLKRHGAIALVFSMGVTLAYKLAVADPRKRHYEEFYKNYDVKREFEAMKEAGIFNCARPSWEQAEED
;
A
#
# COMPACT_ATOMS: atom_id res chain seq x y z
N MET A 1 22.99 35.84 37.27
CA MET A 1 23.56 34.84 36.36
C MET A 1 24.73 34.23 37.10
N ALA A 2 24.56 33.05 37.71
CA ALA A 2 25.59 32.44 38.53
C ALA A 2 26.62 31.74 37.62
N ASP A 3 27.89 32.09 37.79
CA ASP A 3 29.03 31.45 37.14
C ASP A 3 29.10 29.97 37.53
N VAL A 4 28.78 29.08 36.58
CA VAL A 4 28.96 27.64 36.75
C VAL A 4 30.46 27.35 36.62
N PRO A 5 31.12 26.79 37.65
CA PRO A 5 32.54 26.47 37.56
C PRO A 5 32.74 25.42 36.47
N ALA A 6 33.59 25.72 35.49
CA ALA A 6 33.92 24.81 34.40
C ALA A 6 34.68 23.59 34.94
N GLY A 7 33.93 22.59 35.42
CA GLY A 7 34.45 21.29 35.81
C GLY A 7 35.02 20.55 34.62
N ARG A 8 36.15 19.86 34.82
CA ARG A 8 36.84 19.07 33.79
C ARG A 8 35.90 18.01 33.22
N LEU A 9 35.62 18.09 31.91
CA LEU A 9 34.76 17.13 31.21
C LEU A 9 35.37 15.72 31.25
N PRO A 10 34.57 14.67 31.53
CA PRO A 10 35.04 13.29 31.45
C PRO A 10 35.40 12.91 30.02
N LYS A 11 36.40 12.06 29.85
CA LYS A 11 36.90 11.69 28.52
C LYS A 11 35.82 10.90 27.75
N PRO A 12 35.40 11.36 26.57
CA PRO A 12 34.41 10.64 25.75
C PRO A 12 35.02 9.37 25.14
N GLN A 13 34.17 8.50 24.60
CA GLN A 13 34.61 7.32 23.86
C GLN A 13 35.37 7.73 22.59
N MET A 14 36.67 7.44 22.51
CA MET A 14 37.53 7.84 21.37
C MET A 14 37.79 6.70 20.36
N ARG A 15 37.29 5.48 20.61
CA ARG A 15 37.55 4.29 19.77
C ARG A 15 36.29 3.46 19.58
N GLY A 16 36.19 2.81 18.42
CA GLY A 16 35.08 1.90 18.11
C GLY A 16 33.73 2.60 17.86
N LEU A 17 33.74 3.92 17.60
CA LEU A 17 32.56 4.71 17.29
C LEU A 17 31.77 4.11 16.12
N LEU A 18 32.45 3.71 15.04
CA LEU A 18 31.79 3.11 13.89
C LEU A 18 31.02 1.82 14.25
N ILE A 19 31.61 0.95 15.08
CA ILE A 19 31.02 -0.33 15.46
C ILE A 19 29.80 -0.10 16.38
N SER A 20 29.86 0.87 17.29
CA SER A 20 28.71 1.19 18.15
C SER A 20 27.53 1.75 17.35
N HIS A 21 27.80 2.62 16.38
CA HIS A 21 26.79 3.14 15.46
C HIS A 21 26.20 2.04 14.57
N LEU A 22 27.04 1.16 14.01
CA LEU A 22 26.58 0.10 13.11
C LEU A 22 25.66 -0.90 13.83
N LYS A 23 25.99 -1.29 15.07
CA LYS A 23 25.12 -2.17 15.87
C LYS A 23 23.76 -1.55 16.14
N ARG A 24 23.74 -0.24 16.47
CA ARG A 24 22.50 0.50 16.71
C ARG A 24 21.66 0.62 15.43
N HIS A 25 22.26 1.06 14.34
CA HIS A 25 21.55 1.22 13.07
C HIS A 25 21.12 -0.12 12.47
N GLY A 26 21.90 -1.19 12.65
CA GLY A 26 21.51 -2.52 12.20
C GLY A 26 20.24 -3.03 12.88
N ALA A 27 20.12 -2.85 14.20
CA ALA A 27 18.90 -3.19 14.93
C ALA A 27 17.71 -2.34 14.49
N ILE A 28 17.90 -1.02 14.34
CA ILE A 28 16.85 -0.10 13.88
C ILE A 28 16.37 -0.47 12.47
N ALA A 29 17.30 -0.75 11.55
CA ALA A 29 16.99 -1.09 10.17
C ALA A 29 16.16 -2.38 10.08
N LEU A 30 16.47 -3.38 10.91
CA LEU A 30 15.73 -4.64 10.95
C LEU A 30 14.30 -4.46 11.47
N VAL A 31 14.12 -3.68 12.54
CA VAL A 31 12.77 -3.37 13.05
C VAL A 31 11.99 -2.54 12.02
N PHE A 32 12.65 -1.56 11.39
CA PHE A 32 12.03 -0.70 10.40
C PHE A 32 11.60 -1.47 9.15
N SER A 33 12.43 -2.38 8.64
CA SER A 33 12.09 -3.18 7.45
C SER A 33 10.89 -4.10 7.72
N MET A 34 10.82 -4.72 8.90
CA MET A 34 9.66 -5.50 9.32
C MET A 34 8.40 -4.62 9.43
N GLY A 35 8.53 -3.44 10.03
CA GLY A 35 7.42 -2.48 10.16
C GLY A 35 6.86 -2.04 8.80
N VAL A 36 7.73 -1.67 7.86
CA VAL A 36 7.33 -1.29 6.49
C VAL A 36 6.66 -2.45 5.76
N THR A 37 7.18 -3.66 5.91
CA THR A 37 6.60 -4.86 5.27
C THR A 37 5.17 -5.13 5.78
N LEU A 38 4.96 -5.04 7.10
CA LEU A 38 3.64 -5.21 7.70
C LEU A 38 2.68 -4.08 7.29
N ALA A 39 3.16 -2.83 7.30
CA ALA A 39 2.38 -1.69 6.85
C ALA A 39 1.92 -1.86 5.40
N TYR A 40 2.81 -2.29 4.51
CA TYR A 40 2.46 -2.54 3.10
C TYR A 40 1.45 -3.67 2.94
N LYS A 41 1.62 -4.77 3.68
CA LYS A 41 0.68 -5.89 3.63
C LYS A 41 -0.73 -5.45 4.01
N LEU A 42 -0.87 -4.74 5.14
CA LEU A 42 -2.16 -4.33 5.68
C LEU A 42 -2.79 -3.18 4.90
N ALA A 43 -2.00 -2.19 4.47
CA ALA A 43 -2.53 -1.00 3.80
C ALA A 43 -2.75 -1.18 2.30
N VAL A 44 -2.06 -2.13 1.66
CA VAL A 44 -2.08 -2.28 0.20
C VAL A 44 -2.50 -3.69 -0.23
N ALA A 45 -1.81 -4.72 0.25
CA ALA A 45 -2.02 -6.07 -0.27
C ALA A 45 -3.39 -6.65 0.13
N ASP A 46 -3.74 -6.55 1.41
CA ASP A 46 -4.99 -7.08 1.94
C ASP A 46 -6.25 -6.33 1.46
N PRO A 47 -6.32 -4.98 1.43
CA PRO A 47 -7.49 -4.30 0.89
C PRO A 47 -7.67 -4.53 -0.60
N ARG A 48 -6.58 -4.67 -1.36
CA ARG A 48 -6.67 -5.05 -2.78
C ARG A 48 -7.36 -6.40 -2.94
N LYS A 49 -6.90 -7.42 -2.21
CA LYS A 49 -7.52 -8.77 -2.25
C LYS A 49 -8.99 -8.73 -1.84
N ARG A 50 -9.29 -8.01 -0.75
CA ARG A 50 -10.65 -7.84 -0.25
C ARG A 50 -11.56 -7.16 -1.28
N HIS A 51 -11.07 -6.15 -1.98
CA HIS A 51 -11.87 -5.46 -3.01
C HIS A 51 -12.23 -6.38 -4.18
N TYR A 52 -11.28 -7.20 -4.65
CA TYR A 52 -11.58 -8.22 -5.67
C TYR A 52 -12.61 -9.24 -5.15
N GLU A 53 -12.46 -9.69 -3.90
CA GLU A 53 -13.41 -10.63 -3.31
C GLU A 53 -14.82 -10.03 -3.17
N GLU A 54 -14.91 -8.77 -2.72
CA GLU A 54 -16.17 -8.02 -2.63
C GLU A 54 -16.83 -7.81 -3.99
N PHE A 55 -16.04 -7.54 -5.04
CA PHE A 55 -16.55 -7.43 -6.40
C PHE A 55 -17.20 -8.75 -6.84
N TYR A 56 -16.48 -9.87 -6.74
CA TYR A 56 -16.98 -11.16 -7.22
C TYR A 56 -18.07 -11.80 -6.36
N LYS A 57 -18.22 -11.39 -5.09
CA LYS A 57 -19.27 -11.91 -4.20
C LYS A 57 -20.69 -11.69 -4.73
N ASN A 58 -20.94 -10.53 -5.33
CA ASN A 58 -22.27 -10.12 -5.81
C ASN A 58 -22.29 -9.85 -7.33
N TYR A 59 -21.26 -10.32 -8.05
CA TYR A 59 -21.13 -10.05 -9.49
C TYR A 59 -22.08 -10.92 -10.30
N ASP A 60 -23.07 -10.30 -10.94
CA ASP A 60 -23.92 -10.95 -11.94
C ASP A 60 -23.43 -10.62 -13.35
N VAL A 61 -22.81 -11.62 -13.99
CA VAL A 61 -22.23 -11.51 -15.32
C VAL A 61 -23.28 -11.11 -16.37
N LYS A 62 -24.51 -11.61 -16.25
CA LYS A 62 -25.55 -11.39 -17.27
C LYS A 62 -26.03 -9.94 -17.21
N ARG A 63 -26.29 -9.43 -16.02
CA ARG A 63 -26.73 -8.05 -15.82
C ARG A 63 -25.69 -7.03 -16.33
N GLU A 64 -24.41 -7.26 -16.02
CA GLU A 64 -23.33 -6.38 -16.48
C GLU A 64 -23.11 -6.49 -17.99
N PHE A 65 -23.26 -7.69 -18.56
CA PHE A 65 -23.23 -7.88 -20.01
C PHE A 65 -24.39 -7.15 -20.70
N GLU A 66 -25.60 -7.26 -20.17
CA GLU A 66 -26.78 -6.57 -20.70
C GLU A 66 -26.59 -5.05 -20.64
N ALA A 67 -26.10 -4.51 -19.52
CA ALA A 67 -25.78 -3.09 -19.39
C ALA A 67 -24.69 -2.64 -20.39
N MET A 68 -23.66 -3.45 -20.66
CA MET A 68 -22.63 -3.14 -21.65
C MET A 68 -23.14 -3.27 -23.10
N LYS A 69 -24.02 -4.24 -23.37
CA LYS A 69 -24.70 -4.39 -24.66
C LYS A 69 -25.60 -3.19 -24.91
N GLU A 70 -26.34 -2.79 -23.88
CA GLU A 70 -27.11 -1.53 -23.81
C GLU A 70 -26.24 -0.28 -23.60
N ALA A 71 -24.93 -0.36 -23.74
CA ALA A 71 -24.08 0.81 -23.93
C ALA A 71 -23.51 0.86 -25.36
N GLY A 72 -23.83 -0.13 -26.21
CA GLY A 72 -23.33 -0.21 -27.59
C GLY A 72 -21.83 -0.51 -27.68
N ILE A 73 -21.23 -1.10 -26.64
CA ILE A 73 -19.77 -1.34 -26.59
C ILE A 73 -19.38 -2.53 -27.47
N PHE A 74 -20.28 -3.49 -27.68
CA PHE A 74 -19.98 -4.73 -28.39
C PHE A 74 -20.22 -4.60 -29.89
N ASN A 75 -19.22 -4.99 -30.70
CA ASN A 75 -19.38 -5.13 -32.15
C ASN A 75 -20.15 -6.40 -32.55
N CYS A 76 -20.15 -7.43 -31.71
CA CYS A 76 -20.78 -8.73 -31.99
C CYS A 76 -22.22 -8.83 -31.45
N ALA A 77 -22.60 -7.98 -30.50
CA ALA A 77 -23.91 -7.97 -29.87
C ALA A 77 -24.47 -6.55 -29.95
N ARG A 78 -25.37 -6.33 -30.92
CA ARG A 78 -26.01 -5.04 -31.10
C ARG A 78 -26.92 -4.69 -29.90
N PRO A 79 -27.02 -3.40 -29.55
CA PRO A 79 -27.94 -2.94 -28.53
C PRO A 79 -29.41 -3.17 -28.94
N SER A 80 -30.29 -3.24 -27.94
CA SER A 80 -31.71 -3.48 -28.13
C SER A 80 -32.43 -2.35 -28.88
N TRP A 81 -32.00 -1.09 -28.71
CA TRP A 81 -32.62 0.04 -29.40
C TRP A 81 -32.29 0.11 -30.90
N GLU A 82 -31.15 -0.43 -31.33
CA GLU A 82 -30.78 -0.47 -32.76
C GLU A 82 -31.56 -1.58 -33.49
N GLN A 83 -31.85 -2.69 -32.80
CA GLN A 83 -32.69 -3.76 -33.33
C GLN A 83 -34.16 -3.34 -33.45
N ALA A 84 -34.64 -2.50 -32.53
CA ALA A 84 -36.01 -1.98 -32.57
C ALA A 84 -36.26 -0.93 -33.67
N GLU A 85 -35.21 -0.39 -34.29
CA GLU A 85 -35.30 0.53 -35.44
C GLU A 85 -35.24 -0.20 -36.80
N GLU A 86 -34.76 -1.45 -36.84
CA GLU A 86 -34.69 -2.29 -38.05
C GLU A 86 -35.98 -3.11 -38.31
N ASP A 87 -36.82 -3.31 -37.28
CA ASP A 87 -38.12 -4.04 -37.33
C ASP A 87 -39.34 -3.11 -37.49
#